data_AF-G4TRD9-F1
#
_entry.id   AF-G4TRD9-F1
#
_cell.length_a   1.000
_cell.length_b   1.000
_cell.length_c   1.000
_cell.angle_alpha   90.00
_cell.angle_beta   90.00
_cell.angle_gamma   90.00
#
_symmetry.space_group_name_H-M   'P 1'
#
loop_
_entity.id
_entity.type
_entity.pdbx_description
1 polymer ?
#
loop_
_entity_poly.entity_id
_entity_poly.type
_entity_poly.pdbx_seq_one_letter_code
_entity_poly.pdbx_strand_id
1 'polypeptide(L)'
;MTPSQVTKALASFGGPCAPSPNNACRTADQIATAVNQSFRRFGLDTVGEQAAVFALMAFESGGFQFDVNVFPGRPGQGTRNMMMFDFVLPYALEFNPSAVRAIRSDLVLGRATAADVPDDQQRNLIRATVLGDELSFASGAWFLREKCKPDIALGLQSATADAWNRYMGPECVGAGQDPARLALYQAALEAMGA
;
A
#
# COMPACT_ATOMS: atom_id res chain seq x y z
N MET A 1 10.84 -10.86 1.25
CA MET A 1 10.41 -11.27 2.61
C MET A 1 9.99 -12.72 2.68
N THR A 2 10.43 -13.47 3.69
CA THR A 2 9.91 -14.81 4.04
C THR A 2 8.73 -14.69 5.01
N PRO A 3 7.96 -15.77 5.23
CA PRO A 3 6.89 -15.78 6.24
C PRO A 3 7.40 -15.45 7.66
N SER A 4 8.56 -15.96 8.05
CA SER A 4 9.16 -15.64 9.36
C SER A 4 9.52 -14.15 9.50
N GLN A 5 10.00 -13.52 8.42
CA GLN A 5 10.28 -12.09 8.40
C GLN A 5 8.99 -11.27 8.53
N VAL A 6 7.91 -11.67 7.87
CA VAL A 6 6.59 -11.04 8.04
C VAL A 6 6.13 -11.12 9.49
N THR A 7 6.20 -12.31 10.11
CA THR A 7 5.81 -12.47 11.52
C THR A 7 6.64 -11.59 12.46
N LYS A 8 7.97 -11.53 12.25
CA LYS A 8 8.87 -10.68 13.06
C LYS A 8 8.56 -9.20 12.87
N ALA A 9 8.39 -8.74 11.63
CA ALA A 9 8.10 -7.33 11.34
C ALA A 9 6.73 -6.88 11.88
N LEU A 10 5.76 -7.79 12.00
CA LEU A 10 4.41 -7.50 12.51
C LEU A 10 4.24 -7.79 14.00
N ALA A 11 5.32 -8.02 14.75
CA ALA A 11 5.24 -8.40 16.16
C ALA A 11 4.49 -7.37 17.02
N SER A 12 4.62 -6.07 16.72
CA SER A 12 3.89 -5.00 17.41
C SER A 12 2.36 -5.04 17.22
N PHE A 13 1.89 -5.74 16.18
CA PHE A 13 0.47 -6.00 15.92
C PHE A 13 -0.01 -7.36 16.48
N GLY A 14 0.86 -8.10 17.19
CA GLY A 14 0.59 -9.48 17.59
C GLY A 14 0.78 -10.51 16.46
N GLY A 15 1.42 -10.12 15.35
CA GLY A 15 1.63 -10.94 14.16
C GLY A 15 0.49 -10.84 13.13
N PRO A 16 0.56 -11.64 12.05
CA PRO A 16 -0.49 -11.68 11.04
C PRO A 16 -1.83 -12.15 11.63
N CYS A 17 -2.90 -11.43 11.30
CA CYS A 17 -4.25 -11.81 11.73
C CYS A 17 -4.79 -13.01 10.92
N ALA A 18 -5.74 -13.75 11.52
CA ALA A 18 -6.33 -14.92 10.88
C ALA A 18 -7.27 -14.52 9.72
N PRO A 19 -7.13 -15.13 8.53
CA PRO A 19 -8.05 -14.88 7.41
C PRO A 19 -9.50 -15.22 7.77
N SER A 20 -10.43 -14.37 7.36
CA SER A 20 -11.87 -14.67 7.39
C SER A 20 -12.55 -14.08 6.15
N PRO A 21 -13.79 -14.51 5.84
CA PRO A 21 -14.54 -13.93 4.72
C PRO A 21 -14.81 -12.42 4.83
N ASN A 22 -14.69 -11.85 6.03
CA ASN A 22 -15.10 -10.49 6.34
C ASN A 22 -13.93 -9.54 6.65
N ASN A 23 -12.68 -9.95 6.40
CA ASN A 23 -11.51 -9.11 6.67
C ASN A 23 -10.45 -9.21 5.55
N ALA A 24 -9.47 -8.30 5.63
CA ALA A 24 -8.33 -8.28 4.70
C ALA A 24 -7.17 -9.19 5.16
N CYS A 25 -7.37 -9.91 6.28
CA CYS A 25 -6.33 -10.68 6.95
C CYS A 25 -5.78 -11.80 6.07
N ARG A 26 -4.47 -11.98 6.16
CA ARG A 26 -3.72 -12.99 5.42
C ARG A 26 -2.70 -13.63 6.34
N THR A 27 -2.41 -14.91 6.12
CA THR A 27 -1.34 -15.60 6.84
C THR A 27 0.03 -15.00 6.47
N ALA A 28 1.06 -15.30 7.27
CA ALA A 28 2.43 -14.90 6.96
C ALA A 28 2.86 -15.34 5.54
N ASP A 29 2.49 -16.57 5.13
CA ASP A 29 2.79 -17.11 3.80
C ASP A 29 2.10 -16.33 2.68
N GLN A 30 0.82 -16.02 2.87
CA GLN A 30 0.04 -15.25 1.89
C GLN A 30 0.59 -13.83 1.75
N ILE A 31 0.88 -13.15 2.87
CA ILE A 31 1.50 -11.82 2.88
C ILE A 31 2.85 -11.89 2.17
N ALA A 32 3.75 -12.78 2.59
CA ALA A 32 5.08 -12.92 2.01
C ALA A 32 5.02 -13.16 0.50
N THR A 33 4.13 -14.04 0.05
CA THR A 33 3.92 -14.32 -1.37
C THR A 33 3.49 -13.07 -2.13
N ALA A 34 2.45 -12.39 -1.64
CA ALA A 34 1.88 -11.23 -2.31
C ALA A 34 2.84 -10.03 -2.33
N VAL A 35 3.52 -9.72 -1.21
CA VAL A 35 4.47 -8.61 -1.17
C VAL A 35 5.69 -8.88 -2.06
N ASN A 36 6.19 -10.11 -2.14
CA ASN A 36 7.30 -10.44 -3.04
C ASN A 36 6.89 -10.40 -4.52
N GLN A 37 5.63 -10.68 -4.84
CA GLN A 37 5.12 -10.48 -6.20
C GLN A 37 5.05 -8.99 -6.53
N SER A 38 4.54 -8.17 -5.60
CA SER A 38 4.55 -6.71 -5.70
C SER A 38 5.96 -6.15 -5.90
N PHE A 39 6.94 -6.55 -5.07
CA PHE A 39 8.32 -6.11 -5.19
C PHE A 39 8.92 -6.43 -6.55
N ARG A 40 8.73 -7.66 -7.05
CA ARG A 40 9.19 -8.05 -8.39
C ARG A 40 8.50 -7.27 -9.51
N ARG A 41 7.20 -7.04 -9.41
CA ARG A 41 6.42 -6.30 -10.42
C ARG A 41 6.91 -4.86 -10.58
N PHE A 42 7.33 -4.23 -9.49
CA PHE A 42 7.73 -2.82 -9.46
C PHE A 42 9.25 -2.63 -9.28
N GLY A 43 10.05 -3.69 -9.40
CA GLY A 43 11.51 -3.64 -9.29
C GLY A 43 12.01 -3.08 -7.97
N LEU A 44 11.41 -3.45 -6.85
CA LEU A 44 11.93 -3.10 -5.52
C LEU A 44 12.96 -4.16 -5.10
N ASP A 45 14.23 -3.92 -5.46
CA ASP A 45 15.27 -4.93 -5.36
C ASP A 45 16.12 -4.82 -4.08
N THR A 46 16.05 -3.68 -3.38
CA THR A 46 16.83 -3.47 -2.15
C THR A 46 16.01 -3.70 -0.88
N VAL A 47 16.68 -4.13 0.20
CA VAL A 47 16.03 -4.33 1.50
C VAL A 47 15.39 -3.04 2.01
N GLY A 48 16.03 -1.89 1.80
CA GLY A 48 15.51 -0.60 2.25
C GLY A 48 14.21 -0.20 1.54
N GLU A 49 14.13 -0.35 0.21
CA GLU A 49 12.89 -0.12 -0.54
C GLU A 49 11.77 -1.07 -0.11
N GLN A 50 12.08 -2.37 0.00
CA GLN A 50 11.13 -3.40 0.39
C GLN A 50 10.58 -3.18 1.81
N ALA A 51 11.47 -2.87 2.77
CA ALA A 51 11.10 -2.59 4.14
C ALA A 51 10.24 -1.33 4.26
N ALA A 52 10.56 -0.28 3.51
CA ALA A 52 9.79 0.96 3.55
C ALA A 52 8.37 0.76 3.02
N VAL A 53 8.22 0.11 1.86
CA VAL A 53 6.90 -0.16 1.28
C VAL A 53 6.10 -1.13 2.15
N PHE A 54 6.73 -2.19 2.69
CA PHE A 54 6.09 -3.10 3.62
C PHE A 54 5.62 -2.38 4.88
N ALA A 55 6.47 -1.57 5.50
CA ALA A 55 6.16 -0.86 6.74
C ALA A 55 5.03 0.14 6.55
N LEU A 56 5.03 0.92 5.46
CA LEU A 56 3.91 1.80 5.15
C LEU A 56 2.61 1.00 5.05
N MET A 57 2.59 -0.07 4.24
CA MET A 57 1.39 -0.88 4.09
C MET A 57 0.94 -1.47 5.43
N ALA A 58 1.85 -2.08 6.18
CA ALA A 58 1.54 -2.67 7.47
C ALA A 58 0.99 -1.64 8.47
N PHE A 59 1.54 -0.43 8.51
CA PHE A 59 1.07 0.62 9.41
C PHE A 59 -0.36 1.07 9.05
N GLU A 60 -0.56 1.48 7.80
CA GLU A 60 -1.83 2.07 7.35
C GLU A 60 -2.99 1.05 7.38
N SER A 61 -2.67 -0.24 7.22
CA SER A 61 -3.65 -1.34 7.26
C SER A 61 -3.89 -1.94 8.64
N GLY A 62 -3.26 -1.41 9.70
CA GLY A 62 -3.36 -1.99 11.05
C GLY A 62 -2.82 -3.43 11.10
N GLY A 63 -1.64 -3.67 10.54
CA GLY A 63 -1.03 -4.99 10.44
C GLY A 63 -1.73 -5.90 9.42
N PHE A 64 -2.20 -5.33 8.30
CA PHE A 64 -2.95 -6.01 7.24
C PHE A 64 -4.35 -6.51 7.66
N GLN A 65 -4.92 -5.97 8.74
CA GLN A 65 -6.31 -6.24 9.13
C GLN A 65 -7.31 -5.59 8.17
N PHE A 66 -6.93 -4.46 7.57
CA PHE A 66 -7.79 -3.65 6.72
C PHE A 66 -7.15 -3.37 5.35
N ASP A 67 -7.97 -3.29 4.32
CA ASP A 67 -7.60 -2.80 2.99
C ASP A 67 -8.54 -1.70 2.51
N VAL A 68 -9.36 -1.18 3.42
CA VAL A 68 -10.22 -0.02 3.25
C VAL A 68 -10.18 0.79 4.55
N ASN A 69 -10.40 2.12 4.45
CA ASN A 69 -10.58 2.92 5.65
C ASN A 69 -11.93 2.55 6.30
N VAL A 70 -11.89 1.94 7.48
CA VAL A 70 -13.08 1.50 8.24
C VAL A 70 -13.57 2.58 9.22
N PHE A 71 -12.67 3.27 9.93
CA PHE A 71 -13.04 4.27 10.92
C PHE A 71 -12.06 5.45 10.92
N PRO A 72 -12.50 6.71 10.73
CA PRO A 72 -13.91 7.16 10.60
C PRO A 72 -14.56 6.75 9.26
N GLY A 73 -13.82 6.10 8.35
CA GLY A 73 -14.28 5.77 7.02
C GLY A 73 -14.09 6.94 6.06
N ARG A 74 -13.60 6.65 4.85
CA ARG A 74 -13.50 7.64 3.77
C ARG A 74 -13.85 6.99 2.44
N PRO A 75 -14.86 7.48 1.72
CA PRO A 75 -15.28 6.91 0.45
C PRO A 75 -14.13 6.79 -0.56
N GLY A 76 -14.02 5.62 -1.16
CA GLY A 76 -12.96 5.30 -2.14
C GLY A 76 -11.55 5.12 -1.57
N GLN A 77 -11.29 5.41 -0.29
CA GLN A 77 -9.97 5.16 0.33
C GLN A 77 -9.78 3.67 0.66
N GLY A 78 -8.61 3.12 0.34
CA GLY A 78 -8.24 1.73 0.65
C GLY A 78 -6.98 1.27 -0.07
N THR A 79 -6.87 -0.04 -0.36
CA THR A 79 -5.61 -0.79 -0.54
C THR A 79 -4.79 -0.87 0.75
N ARG A 80 -3.59 -1.48 0.74
CA ARG A 80 -2.85 -1.71 1.99
C ARG A 80 -2.10 -0.49 2.50
N ASN A 81 -1.78 0.50 1.65
CA ASN A 81 -1.19 1.78 2.06
C ASN A 81 -2.24 2.91 2.21
N MET A 82 -3.54 2.57 2.28
CA MET A 82 -4.66 3.52 2.50
C MET A 82 -4.65 4.75 1.59
N MET A 83 -4.41 4.54 0.30
CA MET A 83 -4.42 5.59 -0.71
C MET A 83 -5.73 6.36 -0.73
N MET A 84 -5.62 7.69 -0.81
CA MET A 84 -6.72 8.59 -1.13
C MET A 84 -7.37 8.24 -2.47
N PHE A 85 -8.65 8.56 -2.64
CA PHE A 85 -9.37 8.20 -3.87
C PHE A 85 -8.74 8.82 -5.14
N ASP A 86 -8.13 10.00 -5.04
CA ASP A 86 -7.34 10.62 -6.12
C ASP A 86 -6.20 9.73 -6.63
N PHE A 87 -5.72 8.78 -5.82
CA PHE A 87 -4.71 7.80 -6.20
C PHE A 87 -5.32 6.41 -6.49
N VAL A 88 -6.39 6.03 -5.80
CA VAL A 88 -7.11 4.78 -6.08
C VAL A 88 -7.75 4.81 -7.48
N LEU A 89 -8.27 5.95 -7.93
CA LEU A 89 -8.88 6.07 -9.26
C LEU A 89 -7.89 5.77 -10.40
N PRO A 90 -6.73 6.44 -10.52
CA PRO A 90 -5.75 6.10 -11.55
C PRO A 90 -5.22 4.67 -11.39
N TYR A 91 -5.05 4.18 -10.16
CA TYR A 91 -4.64 2.79 -9.91
C TYR A 91 -5.64 1.77 -10.47
N ALA A 92 -6.94 1.98 -10.21
CA ALA A 92 -8.01 1.12 -10.71
C ALA A 92 -8.17 1.21 -12.23
N LEU A 93 -8.02 2.40 -12.81
CA LEU A 93 -8.05 2.60 -14.26
C LEU A 93 -6.86 1.93 -14.96
N GLU A 94 -5.70 1.85 -14.31
CA GLU A 94 -4.52 1.18 -14.85
C GLU A 94 -4.69 -0.35 -14.83
N PHE A 95 -5.08 -0.93 -13.70
CA PHE A 95 -5.06 -2.38 -13.52
C PHE A 95 -6.39 -3.08 -13.74
N ASN A 96 -7.52 -2.38 -13.63
CA ASN A 96 -8.84 -2.94 -13.87
C ASN A 96 -9.77 -2.00 -14.67
N PRO A 97 -9.33 -1.48 -15.83
CA PRO A 97 -10.08 -0.48 -16.60
C PRO A 97 -11.46 -0.96 -17.02
N SER A 98 -11.63 -2.25 -17.30
CA SER A 98 -12.92 -2.82 -17.71
C SER A 98 -13.94 -2.83 -16.57
N ALA A 99 -13.53 -3.19 -15.34
CA ALA A 99 -14.42 -3.12 -14.18
C ALA A 99 -14.77 -1.67 -13.82
N VAL A 100 -13.80 -0.75 -13.92
CA VAL A 100 -14.07 0.68 -13.72
C VAL A 100 -15.08 1.20 -14.74
N ARG A 101 -14.93 0.86 -16.03
CA ARG A 101 -15.87 1.28 -17.08
C ARG A 101 -17.26 0.67 -16.97
N ALA A 102 -17.40 -0.49 -16.32
CA ALA A 102 -18.71 -1.06 -16.00
C ALA A 102 -19.47 -0.22 -14.96
N ILE A 103 -18.75 0.50 -14.09
CA ILE A 103 -19.33 1.41 -13.09
C ILE A 103 -19.52 2.81 -13.70
N ARG A 104 -18.50 3.30 -14.42
CA ARG A 104 -18.44 4.63 -15.03
C ARG A 104 -17.70 4.58 -16.37
N SER A 105 -18.46 4.49 -17.45
CA SER A 105 -17.93 4.27 -18.81
C SER A 105 -17.14 5.44 -19.40
N ASP A 106 -17.30 6.64 -18.83
CA ASP A 106 -16.67 7.89 -19.27
C ASP A 106 -15.26 8.11 -18.70
N LEU A 107 -14.84 7.33 -17.70
CA LEU A 107 -13.54 7.53 -17.04
C LEU A 107 -12.39 6.96 -17.88
N VAL A 108 -11.36 7.79 -18.08
CA VAL A 108 -10.17 7.46 -18.87
C VAL A 108 -8.91 7.78 -18.07
N LEU A 109 -7.96 6.84 -18.02
CA LEU A 109 -6.67 7.02 -17.35
C LEU A 109 -5.96 8.27 -17.87
N GLY A 110 -5.39 9.07 -16.96
CA GLY A 110 -4.68 10.31 -17.28
C GLY A 110 -5.58 11.52 -17.58
N ARG A 111 -6.90 11.36 -17.60
CA ARG A 111 -7.87 12.46 -17.74
C ARG A 111 -8.82 12.56 -16.56
N ALA A 112 -9.30 11.40 -16.08
CA ALA A 112 -10.22 11.32 -14.97
C ALA A 112 -9.56 11.73 -13.64
N THR A 113 -10.34 12.41 -12.81
CA THR A 113 -9.99 12.90 -11.46
C THR A 113 -11.07 12.48 -10.46
N ALA A 114 -10.81 12.61 -9.15
CA ALA A 114 -11.84 12.31 -8.15
C ALA A 114 -13.08 13.22 -8.25
N ALA A 115 -12.95 14.42 -8.83
CA ALA A 115 -14.06 15.34 -9.04
C ALA A 115 -15.07 14.78 -10.05
N ASP A 116 -14.62 13.95 -10.99
CA ASP A 116 -15.49 13.30 -11.99
C ASP A 116 -16.35 12.19 -11.38
N VAL A 117 -16.05 11.74 -10.15
CA VAL A 117 -16.81 10.73 -9.41
C VAL A 117 -17.28 11.34 -8.08
N PRO A 118 -18.32 12.20 -8.09
CA PRO A 118 -18.81 12.86 -6.88
C PRO A 118 -19.58 11.91 -5.95
N ASP A 119 -20.10 10.80 -6.48
CA ASP A 119 -20.88 9.84 -5.71
C ASP A 119 -20.00 8.88 -4.90
N ASP A 120 -20.24 8.83 -3.59
CA ASP A 120 -19.44 8.05 -2.65
C ASP A 120 -19.59 6.53 -2.88
N GLN A 121 -20.77 6.06 -3.30
CA GLN A 121 -20.99 4.66 -3.60
C GLN A 121 -20.17 4.24 -4.84
N GLN A 122 -20.14 5.06 -5.89
CA GLN A 122 -19.28 4.84 -7.07
C GLN A 122 -17.80 4.82 -6.70
N ARG A 123 -17.33 5.73 -5.83
CA ARG A 123 -15.95 5.70 -5.32
C ARG A 123 -15.63 4.38 -4.63
N ASN A 124 -16.53 3.90 -3.79
CA ASN A 124 -16.39 2.63 -3.10
C ASN A 124 -16.39 1.43 -4.05
N LEU A 125 -17.25 1.43 -5.08
CA LEU A 125 -17.29 0.39 -6.11
C LEU A 125 -16.02 0.38 -6.94
N ILE A 126 -15.51 1.54 -7.34
CA ILE A 126 -14.25 1.67 -8.09
C ILE A 126 -13.08 1.15 -7.25
N ARG A 127 -12.97 1.55 -5.98
CA ARG A 127 -11.98 0.98 -5.05
C ARG A 127 -12.10 -0.54 -4.94
N ALA A 128 -13.31 -1.08 -4.86
CA ALA A 128 -13.52 -2.53 -4.72
C ALA A 128 -12.92 -3.33 -5.88
N THR A 129 -12.77 -2.74 -7.07
CA THR A 129 -12.16 -3.40 -8.24
C THR A 129 -10.68 -3.74 -8.07
N VAL A 130 -10.02 -3.21 -7.04
CA VAL A 130 -8.58 -3.39 -6.76
C VAL A 130 -8.28 -3.98 -5.37
N LEU A 131 -9.28 -4.53 -4.67
CA LEU A 131 -9.08 -5.13 -3.34
C LEU A 131 -8.63 -6.60 -3.37
N GLY A 132 -8.62 -7.25 -4.54
CA GLY A 132 -8.03 -8.58 -4.68
C GLY A 132 -6.54 -8.58 -4.33
N ASP A 133 -6.04 -9.66 -3.70
CA ASP A 133 -4.70 -9.70 -3.08
C ASP A 133 -3.58 -9.18 -3.99
N GLU A 134 -3.55 -9.61 -5.25
CA GLU A 134 -2.53 -9.19 -6.21
C GLU A 134 -2.45 -7.66 -6.30
N LEU A 135 -3.59 -6.99 -6.44
CA LEU A 135 -3.66 -5.53 -6.59
C LEU A 135 -3.63 -4.82 -5.23
N SER A 136 -4.17 -5.42 -4.17
CA SER A 136 -4.18 -4.80 -2.85
C SER A 136 -2.76 -4.70 -2.27
N PHE A 137 -1.95 -5.76 -2.38
CA PHE A 137 -0.54 -5.75 -1.94
C PHE A 137 0.43 -5.06 -2.91
N ALA A 138 0.00 -4.82 -4.15
CA ALA A 138 0.76 -4.04 -5.14
C ALA A 138 0.71 -2.53 -4.89
N SER A 139 -0.28 -2.03 -4.14
CA SER A 139 -0.59 -0.60 -4.07
C SER A 139 0.54 0.27 -3.52
N GLY A 140 1.26 -0.19 -2.49
CA GLY A 140 2.36 0.56 -1.89
C GLY A 140 3.55 0.70 -2.84
N ALA A 141 3.88 -0.38 -3.57
CA ALA A 141 4.99 -0.37 -4.52
C ALA A 141 4.66 0.45 -5.78
N TRP A 142 3.43 0.31 -6.28
CA TRP A 142 2.92 1.18 -7.34
C TRP A 142 2.98 2.65 -6.94
N PHE A 143 2.54 3.00 -5.73
CA PHE A 143 2.56 4.38 -5.27
C PHE A 143 3.98 4.95 -5.23
N LEU A 144 4.93 4.19 -4.70
CA LEU A 144 6.34 4.60 -4.69
C LEU A 144 6.88 4.85 -6.10
N ARG A 145 6.53 3.99 -7.08
CA ARG A 145 7.04 4.11 -8.46
C ARG A 145 6.33 5.20 -9.26
N GLU A 146 5.04 5.36 -9.10
CA GLU A 146 4.22 6.21 -9.97
C GLU A 146 3.91 7.59 -9.39
N LYS A 147 4.00 7.76 -8.06
CA LYS A 147 3.59 9.01 -7.38
C LYS A 147 4.74 9.73 -6.69
N CYS A 148 5.84 9.05 -6.43
CA CYS A 148 6.99 9.64 -5.78
C CYS A 148 8.09 9.96 -6.80
N LYS A 149 8.91 10.97 -6.48
CA LYS A 149 10.07 11.30 -7.31
C LYS A 149 11.06 10.11 -7.30
N PRO A 150 11.75 9.81 -8.43
CA PRO A 150 12.68 8.68 -8.51
C PRO A 150 13.79 8.68 -7.45
N ASP A 151 14.24 9.86 -7.01
CA ASP A 151 15.30 10.02 -6.01
C ASP A 151 14.86 9.61 -4.59
N ILE A 152 13.55 9.60 -4.30
CA ILE A 152 13.00 9.07 -3.04
C ILE A 152 13.23 7.56 -2.99
N ALA A 153 12.88 6.84 -4.06
CA ALA A 153 13.09 5.40 -4.14
C ALA A 153 14.59 5.04 -4.09
N LEU A 154 15.43 5.80 -4.81
CA LEU A 154 16.89 5.65 -4.74
C LEU A 154 17.42 5.89 -3.31
N GLY A 155 16.91 6.91 -2.61
CA GLY A 155 17.29 7.19 -1.23
C GLY A 155 16.97 6.05 -0.27
N LEU A 156 15.81 5.40 -0.43
CA LEU A 156 15.39 4.26 0.39
C LEU A 156 16.37 3.09 0.36
N GLN A 157 17.16 2.93 -0.70
CA GLN A 157 18.18 1.88 -0.81
C GLN A 157 19.25 1.96 0.29
N SER A 158 19.44 3.15 0.90
CA SER A 158 20.36 3.35 2.02
C SER A 158 19.89 2.75 3.35
N ALA A 159 18.63 2.30 3.44
CA ALA A 159 18.04 1.72 4.64
C ALA A 159 18.09 2.62 5.91
N THR A 160 18.13 3.94 5.74
CA THR A 160 18.25 4.88 6.88
C THR A 160 16.91 5.50 7.30
N ALA A 161 16.87 6.00 8.54
CA ALA A 161 15.74 6.80 9.03
C ALA A 161 15.55 8.09 8.22
N ASP A 162 16.64 8.72 7.74
CA ASP A 162 16.54 9.92 6.92
C ASP A 162 15.87 9.64 5.56
N ALA A 163 16.20 8.52 4.93
CA ALA A 163 15.54 8.09 3.71
C ALA A 163 14.05 7.79 3.93
N TRP A 164 13.72 7.12 5.04
CA TRP A 164 12.33 6.91 5.47
C TRP A 164 11.58 8.23 5.67
N ASN A 165 12.20 9.18 6.36
CA ASN A 165 11.60 10.48 6.65
C ASN A 165 11.34 11.27 5.36
N ARG A 166 12.22 11.16 4.35
CA ARG A 166 11.99 11.72 3.02
C ARG A 166 10.81 11.03 2.31
N TYR A 167 10.71 9.71 2.40
CA TYR A 167 9.59 8.94 1.84
C TYR A 167 8.24 9.33 2.46
N MET A 168 8.18 9.56 3.78
CA MET A 168 6.98 10.05 4.48
C MET A 168 6.69 11.54 4.27
N GLY A 169 7.67 12.28 3.75
CA GLY A 169 7.60 13.71 3.52
C GLY A 169 6.61 14.13 2.42
N PRO A 170 6.40 15.45 2.25
CA PRO A 170 5.42 16.01 1.32
C PRO A 170 5.74 15.74 -0.16
N GLU A 171 6.98 15.33 -0.47
CA GLU A 171 7.40 15.01 -1.85
C GLU A 171 6.97 13.60 -2.31
N CYS A 172 6.34 12.83 -1.43
CA CYS A 172 5.88 11.47 -1.70
C CYS A 172 4.60 11.17 -0.92
N VAL A 173 4.67 10.44 0.22
CA VAL A 173 3.45 10.00 0.93
C VAL A 173 2.70 11.18 1.59
N GLY A 174 3.43 12.18 2.09
CA GLY A 174 2.83 13.34 2.74
C GLY A 174 2.15 13.05 4.09
N ALA A 175 2.49 11.92 4.73
CA ALA A 175 1.94 11.53 6.03
C ALA A 175 2.65 12.20 7.22
N GLY A 176 3.78 12.86 6.98
CA GLY A 176 4.59 13.50 8.03
C GLY A 176 5.40 12.49 8.85
N GLN A 177 6.12 13.01 9.85
CA GLN A 177 6.99 12.20 10.69
C GLN A 177 6.22 11.63 11.87
N ASP A 178 5.97 10.33 11.82
CA ASP A 178 5.32 9.57 12.88
C ASP A 178 6.33 8.54 13.46
N PRO A 179 6.67 8.63 14.76
CA PRO A 179 7.60 7.69 15.39
C PRO A 179 7.15 6.22 15.31
N ALA A 180 5.84 5.95 15.33
CA ALA A 180 5.32 4.58 15.26
C ALA A 180 5.49 3.98 13.86
N ARG A 181 5.34 4.81 12.83
CA ARG A 181 5.67 4.45 11.44
C ARG A 181 7.16 4.14 11.27
N LEU A 182 8.04 5.00 11.82
CA LEU A 182 9.48 4.78 11.78
C LEU A 182 9.89 3.50 12.52
N ALA A 183 9.29 3.22 13.68
CA ALA A 183 9.56 2.01 14.44
C ALA A 183 9.19 0.74 13.64
N LEU A 184 8.08 0.78 12.88
CA LEU A 184 7.69 -0.34 12.02
C LEU A 184 8.63 -0.54 10.84
N TYR A 185 9.14 0.55 10.26
CA TYR A 185 10.19 0.48 9.25
C TYR A 185 11.48 -0.17 9.79
N GLN A 186 11.92 0.24 10.98
CA GLN A 186 13.08 -0.37 11.65
C GLN A 186 12.85 -1.86 11.95
N ALA A 187 11.65 -2.24 12.41
CA ALA A 187 11.30 -3.65 12.62
C ALA A 187 11.31 -4.46 11.32
N ALA A 188 10.88 -3.86 10.20
CA ALA A 188 10.94 -4.50 8.88
C ALA A 188 12.38 -4.69 8.40
N LEU A 189 13.26 -3.70 8.57
CA LEU A 189 14.69 -3.82 8.28
C LEU A 189 15.33 -4.94 9.11
N GLU A 190 15.11 -4.93 10.43
CA GLU A 190 15.67 -5.94 11.34
C GLU A 190 15.15 -7.36 11.06
N ALA A 191 13.91 -7.48 10.58
CA ALA A 191 13.37 -8.74 10.12
C ALA A 191 14.07 -9.22 8.83
N MET A 192 14.39 -8.30 7.93
CA MET A 192 15.10 -8.61 6.68
C MET A 192 16.62 -8.76 6.82
N GLY A 193 17.18 -8.50 8.00
CA GLY A 193 18.60 -8.64 8.30
C GLY A 193 19.44 -7.43 7.89
N ALA A 194 18.83 -6.25 7.84
CA ALA A 194 19.49 -4.96 7.63
C ALA A 194 19.55 -4.14 8.92
#